data_AF-A0A925XL99-F1
#
_entry.id   AF-A0A925XL99-F1
#
_cell.length_a   1.000
_cell.length_b   1.000
_cell.length_c   1.000
_cell.angle_alpha   90.00
_cell.angle_beta   90.00
_cell.angle_gamma   90.00
#
_symmetry.space_group_name_H-M   'P 1'
#
loop_
_entity.id
_entity.type
_entity.pdbx_description
1 polymer ?
#
loop_
_entity_poly.entity_id
_entity_poly.type
_entity_poly.pdbx_seq_one_letter_code
_entity_poly.pdbx_strand_id
1 'polypeptide(L)'
;MADEKSSLPAPSPARQTLLDRQALERVLARAAELQGAGAIPESYDLLSESQLLDIGSEVGLSAATLSQALAEERTRVNVPEERGLVAQIAGASFATATRTVPGTPRDVLATIDAWMQR
;
A
#
# COMPACT_ATOMS: atom_id res chain seq x y z
N MET A 1 -14.57 47.61 41.81
CA MET A 1 -14.99 46.31 41.26
C MET A 1 -15.89 46.62 40.07
N ALA A 2 -15.32 46.70 38.88
CA ALA A 2 -16.04 46.96 37.63
C ALA A 2 -16.05 45.66 36.83
N ASP A 3 -17.23 45.09 36.64
CA ASP A 3 -17.48 43.89 35.85
C ASP A 3 -17.69 44.32 34.39
N GLU A 4 -16.63 44.27 33.59
CA GLU A 4 -16.71 44.49 32.14
C GLU A 4 -16.93 43.14 31.45
N LYS A 5 -18.19 42.74 31.32
CA LYS A 5 -18.58 41.59 30.47
C LYS A 5 -18.46 42.01 29.00
N SER A 6 -17.25 41.88 28.46
CA SER A 6 -16.98 41.92 27.02
C SER A 6 -17.87 40.90 26.31
N SER A 7 -18.88 41.40 25.60
CA SER A 7 -19.79 40.59 24.80
C SER A 7 -19.06 40.21 23.51
N LEU A 8 -18.68 38.94 23.38
CA LEU A 8 -18.15 38.38 22.12
C LEU A 8 -19.22 38.51 21.01
N PRO A 9 -18.87 39.00 19.81
CA PRO A 9 -19.83 39.07 18.71
C PRO A 9 -20.28 37.66 18.32
N ALA A 10 -21.59 37.47 18.14
CA ALA A 10 -22.17 36.23 17.66
C ALA A 10 -21.57 35.82 16.29
N PRO A 11 -21.42 34.51 16.01
CA PRO A 11 -20.96 34.06 14.70
C PRO A 11 -21.90 34.58 13.61
N SER A 12 -21.37 35.36 12.68
CA SER A 12 -22.11 35.81 11.50
C SER A 12 -22.64 34.59 10.75
N PRO A 13 -23.92 34.57 10.32
CA PRO A 13 -24.45 33.47 9.54
C PRO A 13 -23.60 33.29 8.28
N ALA A 14 -23.13 32.06 8.05
CA ALA A 14 -22.34 31.73 6.88
C ALA A 14 -23.09 32.16 5.63
N ARG A 15 -22.50 33.09 4.87
CA ARG A 15 -23.08 33.60 3.64
C ARG A 15 -23.17 32.41 2.67
N GLN A 16 -24.38 31.94 2.39
CA GLN A 16 -24.60 30.86 1.45
C GLN A 16 -24.32 31.38 0.03
N THR A 17 -23.08 31.24 -0.40
CA THR A 17 -22.69 31.60 -1.77
C THR A 17 -23.22 30.52 -2.70
N LEU A 18 -24.15 30.89 -3.58
CA LEU A 18 -24.60 30.02 -4.65
C LEU A 18 -23.44 29.83 -5.63
N LEU A 19 -23.07 28.57 -5.87
CA LEU A 19 -22.07 28.20 -6.86
C LEU A 19 -22.76 27.99 -8.21
N ASP A 20 -22.20 28.56 -9.27
CA ASP A 20 -22.55 28.14 -10.62
C ASP A 20 -22.05 26.70 -10.87
N ARG A 21 -22.60 26.05 -11.91
CA ARG A 21 -22.27 24.66 -12.26
C ARG A 21 -20.78 24.48 -12.54
N GLN A 22 -20.15 25.44 -13.19
CA GLN A 22 -18.74 25.36 -13.57
C GLN A 22 -17.83 25.48 -12.33
N ALA A 23 -18.21 26.31 -11.36
CA ALA A 23 -17.55 26.46 -10.08
C ALA A 23 -17.67 25.19 -9.24
N LEU A 24 -18.86 24.56 -9.23
CA LEU A 24 -19.05 23.26 -8.59
C LEU A 24 -18.12 22.19 -9.17
N GLU A 25 -18.06 22.08 -10.50
CA GLU A 25 -17.20 21.10 -11.18
C GLU A 25 -15.70 21.33 -10.87
N ARG A 26 -15.24 22.58 -10.87
CA ARG A 26 -13.86 22.91 -10.48
C ARG A 26 -13.56 22.56 -9.03
N VAL A 27 -14.49 22.81 -8.12
CA VAL A 27 -14.33 22.46 -6.70
C VAL A 27 -14.30 20.95 -6.50
N LEU A 28 -15.15 20.20 -7.20
CA LEU A 28 -15.17 18.73 -7.14
C LEU A 28 -13.88 18.13 -7.70
N ALA A 29 -13.40 18.60 -8.86
CA ALA A 29 -12.13 18.18 -9.42
C ALA A 29 -10.97 18.49 -8.46
N ARG A 30 -10.94 19.69 -7.89
CA ARG A 30 -9.91 20.08 -6.92
C ARG A 30 -9.99 19.29 -5.62
N ALA A 31 -11.18 18.96 -5.15
CA ALA A 31 -11.37 18.12 -3.97
C ALA A 31 -10.84 16.70 -4.21
N ALA A 32 -11.10 16.12 -5.38
CA ALA A 32 -10.56 14.82 -5.77
C ALA A 32 -9.02 14.84 -5.85
N GLU A 33 -8.44 15.89 -6.44
CA GLU A 33 -6.98 16.10 -6.45
C GLU A 33 -6.41 16.23 -5.03
N LEU A 34 -7.05 17.01 -4.16
CA LEU A 34 -6.61 17.18 -2.77
C LEU A 34 -6.77 15.90 -1.96
N GLN A 35 -7.77 15.08 -2.26
CA GLN A 35 -7.95 13.79 -1.61
C GLN A 35 -6.90 12.76 -2.04
N GLY A 36 -6.45 12.81 -3.30
CA GLY A 36 -5.32 12.02 -3.78
C GLY A 36 -3.94 12.54 -3.32
N ALA A 37 -3.76 13.87 -3.26
CA ALA A 37 -2.49 14.50 -2.89
C ALA A 37 -2.30 14.69 -1.37
N GLY A 38 -3.40 14.68 -0.61
CA GLY A 38 -3.43 14.79 0.85
C GLY A 38 -3.27 13.46 1.58
N ALA A 39 -3.06 12.36 0.85
CA ALA A 39 -2.55 11.13 1.43
C ALA A 39 -1.09 11.37 1.88
N ILE A 40 -0.94 11.93 3.09
CA ILE A 40 0.07 11.42 4.01
C ILE A 40 -0.10 9.88 3.94
N PRO A 41 0.95 9.05 3.84
CA PRO A 41 0.82 7.60 3.95
C PRO A 41 0.42 7.27 5.40
N GLU A 42 -0.75 7.74 5.79
CA GLU A 42 -1.49 7.31 6.93
C GLU A 42 -1.77 5.84 6.66
N SER A 43 -1.43 5.04 7.66
CA SER A 43 -1.61 3.60 7.87
C SER A 43 -2.83 2.89 7.24
N TYR A 44 -3.76 3.61 6.59
CA TYR A 44 -4.89 3.10 5.82
C TYR A 44 -4.51 2.32 4.55
N ASP A 45 -3.28 2.48 4.01
CA ASP A 45 -2.80 1.67 2.88
C ASP A 45 -2.08 0.38 3.31
N LEU A 46 -1.97 0.15 4.63
CA LEU A 46 -1.35 -1.05 5.19
C LEU A 46 -2.43 -1.95 5.80
N LEU A 47 -2.76 -3.03 5.09
CA LEU A 47 -3.62 -4.10 5.60
C LEU A 47 -2.82 -5.06 6.48
N SER A 48 -3.38 -5.45 7.63
CA SER A 48 -2.80 -6.54 8.42
C SER A 48 -2.99 -7.88 7.71
N GLU A 49 -2.13 -8.86 8.01
CA GLU A 49 -2.27 -10.22 7.48
C GLU A 49 -3.60 -10.87 7.89
N SER A 50 -4.10 -10.57 9.09
CA SER A 50 -5.41 -11.05 9.54
C SER A 50 -6.55 -10.45 8.72
N GLN A 51 -6.50 -9.14 8.42
CA GLN A 51 -7.50 -8.48 7.56
C GLN A 51 -7.47 -9.04 6.14
N LEU A 52 -6.29 -9.35 5.60
CA LEU A 52 -6.15 -9.97 4.30
C LEU A 52 -6.78 -11.37 4.26
N LEU A 53 -6.62 -12.15 5.33
CA LEU A 53 -7.24 -13.48 5.47
C LEU A 53 -8.77 -13.38 5.56
N ASP A 54 -9.29 -12.42 6.32
CA ASP A 54 -10.72 -12.19 6.45
C ASP A 54 -11.34 -11.82 5.08
N ILE A 55 -10.78 -10.82 4.39
CA ILE A 55 -11.20 -10.41 3.04
C ILE A 55 -11.13 -11.58 2.05
N GLY A 56 -10.02 -12.33 2.09
CA GLY A 56 -9.84 -13.49 1.22
C GLY A 56 -10.89 -14.58 1.47
N SER A 57 -11.29 -14.80 2.72
CA SER A 57 -12.33 -15.76 3.07
C SER A 57 -13.70 -15.35 2.53
N GLU A 58 -14.02 -14.04 2.54
CA GLU A 58 -15.28 -13.49 2.02
C GLU A 58 -15.43 -13.70 0.51
N VAL A 59 -14.32 -13.71 -0.23
CA VAL A 59 -14.30 -13.95 -1.68
C VAL A 59 -14.03 -15.42 -2.05
N GLY A 60 -13.95 -16.32 -1.06
CA GLY A 60 -13.81 -17.76 -1.27
C GLY A 60 -12.38 -18.26 -1.51
N LEU A 61 -11.35 -17.48 -1.13
CA LEU A 61 -9.95 -17.93 -1.17
C LEU A 61 -9.63 -18.78 0.06
N SER A 62 -8.84 -19.85 -0.14
CA SER A 62 -8.39 -20.69 0.97
C SER A 62 -7.27 -20.01 1.77
N ALA A 63 -7.26 -20.22 3.08
CA ALA A 63 -6.19 -19.73 3.96
C ALA A 63 -4.81 -20.24 3.51
N ALA A 64 -4.72 -21.49 3.04
CA ALA A 64 -3.48 -22.06 2.53
C ALA A 64 -2.96 -21.31 1.29
N THR A 65 -3.86 -20.97 0.35
CA THR A 65 -3.52 -20.19 -0.85
C THR A 65 -3.04 -18.79 -0.48
N LEU A 66 -3.70 -18.12 0.47
CA LEU A 66 -3.31 -16.78 0.93
C LEU A 66 -1.98 -16.80 1.66
N SER A 67 -1.77 -17.76 2.56
CA SER A 67 -0.48 -17.92 3.25
C SER A 67 0.65 -18.21 2.26
N GLN A 68 0.40 -19.00 1.22
CA GLN A 68 1.38 -19.22 0.15
C GLN A 68 1.67 -17.92 -0.61
N ALA A 69 0.64 -17.18 -1.04
CA ALA A 69 0.82 -15.92 -1.74
C ALA A 69 1.59 -14.89 -0.90
N LEU A 70 1.32 -14.82 0.41
CA LEU A 70 2.05 -13.98 1.35
C LEU A 70 3.51 -14.39 1.52
N ALA A 71 3.81 -15.70 1.53
CA ALA A 71 5.17 -16.19 1.55
C ALA A 71 5.92 -15.82 0.25
N GLU A 72 5.25 -15.93 -0.90
CA GLU A 72 5.79 -15.52 -2.20
C GLU A 72 6.03 -14.01 -2.28
N GLU A 73 5.13 -13.18 -1.73
CA GLU A 73 5.31 -11.73 -1.67
C GLU A 73 6.51 -11.34 -0.80
N ARG A 74 6.63 -11.94 0.39
CA ARG A 74 7.73 -11.69 1.32
C ARG A 74 9.10 -12.07 0.76
N THR A 75 9.13 -13.01 -0.18
CA THR A 75 10.35 -13.52 -0.81
C THR A 75 10.52 -13.05 -2.25
N ARG A 76 9.64 -12.15 -2.72
CA ARG A 76 9.71 -11.60 -4.07
C ARG A 76 11.04 -10.87 -4.26
N VAL A 77 11.79 -11.30 -5.27
CA VAL A 77 13.05 -10.67 -5.65
C VAL A 77 12.74 -9.44 -6.51
N ASN A 78 13.08 -8.25 -6.03
CA ASN A 78 12.99 -7.03 -6.81
C ASN A 78 14.26 -6.85 -7.66
N VAL A 79 14.19 -7.19 -8.95
CA VAL A 79 15.31 -6.99 -9.88
C VAL A 79 15.27 -5.53 -10.36
N PRO A 80 16.35 -4.74 -10.17
CA PRO A 80 16.41 -3.39 -10.71
C PRO A 80 16.21 -3.38 -12.22
N GLU A 81 15.40 -2.45 -12.73
CA GLU A 81 15.35 -2.21 -14.16
C GLU A 81 16.64 -1.55 -14.63
N GLU A 82 17.46 -2.29 -15.36
CA GLU A 82 18.66 -1.76 -16.01
C GLU A 82 18.29 -0.98 -17.27
N ARG A 83 18.78 0.25 -17.38
CA ARG A 83 18.49 1.16 -18.50
C ARG A 83 19.79 1.66 -19.13
N GLY A 84 19.75 1.96 -20.42
CA GLY A 84 20.85 2.58 -21.17
C GLY A 84 21.43 1.70 -22.28
N LEU A 85 22.40 2.25 -23.01
CA LEU A 85 23.02 1.58 -24.17
C LEU A 85 23.90 0.39 -23.76
N VAL A 86 24.58 0.46 -22.61
CA VAL A 86 25.44 -0.62 -22.11
C VAL A 86 24.60 -1.87 -21.78
N ALA A 87 23.48 -1.69 -21.09
CA ALA A 87 22.55 -2.78 -20.74
C ALA A 87 21.97 -3.48 -21.99
N GLN A 88 21.76 -2.73 -23.09
CA GLN A 88 21.27 -3.31 -24.36
C GLN A 88 22.30 -4.18 -25.08
N ILE A 89 23.59 -3.94 -24.88
CA ILE A 89 24.66 -4.68 -25.55
C ILE A 89 25.16 -5.83 -24.67
N ALA A 90 25.36 -5.57 -23.37
CA ALA A 90 25.92 -6.54 -22.43
C ALA A 90 24.86 -7.50 -21.84
N GLY A 91 23.58 -7.11 -21.87
CA GLY A 91 22.50 -7.82 -21.19
C GLY A 91 22.38 -7.42 -19.71
N ALA A 92 21.45 -8.06 -19.01
CA ALA A 92 21.19 -7.82 -17.59
C ALA A 92 22.40 -8.22 -16.72
N SER A 93 22.72 -7.44 -15.71
CA SER A 93 23.79 -7.73 -14.75
C SER A 93 23.38 -8.76 -13.67
N PHE A 94 22.09 -9.04 -13.53
CA PHE A 94 21.56 -10.06 -12.61
C PHE A 94 20.54 -10.97 -13.28
N ALA A 95 20.57 -12.26 -12.89
CA ALA A 95 19.54 -13.24 -13.20
C ALA A 95 19.06 -13.89 -11.90
N THR A 96 17.74 -14.09 -11.78
CA THR A 96 17.14 -14.68 -10.58
C THR A 96 16.19 -15.80 -11.00
N ALA A 97 16.09 -16.84 -10.18
CA ALA A 97 15.14 -17.93 -10.36
C ALA A 97 14.58 -18.34 -9.00
N THR A 98 13.27 -18.51 -8.94
CA THR A 98 12.55 -18.89 -7.73
C THR A 98 11.62 -20.07 -8.01
N ARG A 99 11.44 -20.92 -7.01
CA ARG A 99 10.50 -22.05 -7.05
C ARG A 99 9.95 -22.31 -5.67
N THR A 100 8.64 -22.53 -5.59
CA THR A 100 7.98 -22.99 -4.36
C THR A 100 8.20 -24.49 -4.17
N VAL A 101 8.64 -24.89 -2.97
CA VAL A 101 8.88 -26.29 -2.60
C VAL A 101 7.95 -26.71 -1.45
N PRO A 102 7.36 -27.92 -1.50
CA PRO A 102 6.51 -28.41 -0.42
C PRO A 102 7.36 -28.77 0.81
N GLY A 103 6.84 -28.49 2.01
CA GLY A 103 7.47 -28.88 3.26
C GLY A 103 7.32 -27.82 4.36
N THR A 104 7.84 -28.12 5.54
CA THR A 104 7.96 -27.12 6.61
C THR A 104 9.28 -26.34 6.46
N PRO A 105 9.38 -25.09 6.95
CA PRO A 105 10.63 -24.34 6.92
C PRO A 105 11.81 -25.09 7.54
N ARG A 106 11.55 -25.84 8.63
CA ARG A 106 12.57 -26.63 9.33
C ARG A 106 13.12 -27.75 8.44
N ASP A 107 12.25 -28.48 7.76
CA ASP A 107 12.65 -29.62 6.94
C ASP A 107 13.41 -29.17 5.69
N VAL A 108 12.96 -28.07 5.06
CA VAL A 108 13.65 -27.46 3.91
C VAL A 108 15.04 -27.00 4.29
N LEU A 109 15.19 -26.28 5.41
CA LEU A 109 16.50 -25.81 5.89
C LEU A 109 17.43 -26.98 6.23
N ALA A 110 16.94 -28.01 6.91
CA ALA A 110 17.73 -29.21 7.21
C ALA A 110 18.20 -29.92 5.92
N THR A 111 17.34 -29.97 4.90
CA THR A 111 17.69 -30.57 3.61
C THR A 111 18.78 -29.78 2.89
N ILE A 112 18.70 -28.46 2.90
CA ILE A 112 19.72 -27.57 2.31
C ILE A 112 21.05 -27.72 3.06
N ASP A 113 21.03 -27.68 4.39
CA ASP A 113 22.24 -27.80 5.22
C ASP A 113 22.96 -29.13 4.97
N ALA A 114 22.21 -30.25 4.96
CA ALA A 114 22.75 -31.57 4.64
C ALA A 114 23.24 -31.71 3.18
N TRP A 115 22.75 -30.88 2.26
CA TRP A 115 23.27 -30.83 0.89
C TRP A 115 24.55 -29.99 0.80
N MET A 116 24.62 -28.85 1.49
CA MET A 116 25.79 -27.96 1.46
C MET A 116 27.02 -28.53 2.19
N GLN A 117 26.82 -29.44 3.15
CA GLN A 117 27.91 -30.10 3.88
C GLN A 117 28.52 -31.31 3.15
N ARG A 118 28.03 -31.64 1.95
CA ARG A 118 28.58 -32.68 1.08
C ARG A 118 29.48 -32.08 0.02
#